data_AF-A0AB39PQ70-F1
#
_entry.id   AF-A0AB39PQ70-F1
#
_cell.length_a   1.000
_cell.length_b   1.000
_cell.length_c   1.000
_cell.angle_alpha   90.00
_cell.angle_beta   90.00
_cell.angle_gamma   90.00
#
_symmetry.space_group_name_H-M   'P 1'
#
loop_
_entity.id
_entity.type
_entity.pdbx_description
1 polymer ?
#
loop_
_entity_poly.entity_id
_entity_poly.type
_entity_poly.pdbx_seq_one_letter_code
_entity_poly.pdbx_strand_id
1 'polypeptide(L)'
;MTTGLSVIVALSLDEPDLSDGAKIVGSIYPADDSGIAHRNVLFPCGTSAPPARYEVAPGRYTVSATLPSGVVLSRDAEAHEGRDTPVTLRAAPSPYESHSWQYLMGNIEPYEAYHDGSTIPVPRSQGSRSGVWESDSIVEPGHAAWIGDPEPAGWHFAQMLTLADGLAERQAVFELAHTAPHSVAHLALGDDAARLYRFGARGPLDEEGNSTLSGPTGPRQFLVVALAGSEYVVTLPAPWGGAQIEVMVNERQSPTGSAVSVSVRDSHVGPALGYMTRGAFDAAATLVRDAETLLYAKMTNPLAAVAGAYILVGSELTEQPHRWDPWLDYLRHEFDWMSDGSLLWAMRHLRRAHSETERNAARDALVEAFDRGVPVFTLGLSRLIHGLSEFPDDPECAHRLDQARRLSYRVDMREPFVIVALRGRQQ
;
A
#
# COMPACT_ATOMS: atom_id res chain seq x y z
N MET A 1 -30.96 -19.42 -25.07
CA MET A 1 -30.00 -18.34 -25.36
C MET A 1 -29.48 -17.84 -24.02
N THR A 2 -28.18 -17.57 -23.85
CA THR A 2 -27.65 -17.14 -22.54
C THR A 2 -27.84 -15.64 -22.35
N THR A 3 -28.48 -15.27 -21.25
CA THR A 3 -28.64 -13.89 -20.78
C THR A 3 -27.42 -13.50 -19.96
N GLY A 4 -26.89 -12.30 -20.14
CA GLY A 4 -25.72 -11.85 -19.39
C GLY A 4 -25.66 -10.36 -19.15
N LEU A 5 -24.86 -9.98 -18.16
CA LEU A 5 -24.43 -8.61 -17.92
C LEU A 5 -22.94 -8.50 -18.26
N SER A 6 -22.59 -7.54 -19.11
CA SER A 6 -21.20 -7.20 -19.44
C SER A 6 -20.78 -5.98 -18.65
N VAL A 7 -20.01 -6.19 -17.57
CA VAL A 7 -19.71 -5.18 -16.55
C VAL A 7 -18.29 -4.63 -16.72
N ILE A 8 -18.15 -3.31 -16.61
CA ILE A 8 -16.86 -2.60 -16.57
C ILE A 8 -16.93 -1.39 -15.63
N VAL A 9 -15.82 -1.09 -14.97
CA VAL A 9 -15.59 0.18 -14.26
C VAL A 9 -14.85 1.13 -15.20
N ALA A 10 -15.53 2.17 -15.65
CA ALA A 10 -14.93 3.23 -16.46
C ALA A 10 -14.22 4.24 -15.55
N LEU A 11 -12.90 4.15 -15.56
CA LEU A 11 -11.97 5.14 -15.04
C LEU A 11 -10.88 5.33 -16.10
N SER A 12 -10.58 6.58 -16.47
CA SER A 12 -9.46 6.88 -17.35
C SER A 12 -8.17 6.57 -16.60
N LEU A 13 -7.62 5.39 -16.83
CA LEU A 13 -6.29 5.02 -16.40
C LEU A 13 -5.35 5.36 -17.55
N ASP A 14 -4.53 6.37 -17.34
CA ASP A 14 -3.38 6.60 -18.20
C ASP A 14 -2.36 5.54 -17.86
N GLU A 15 -2.14 4.59 -18.75
CA GLU A 15 -0.80 4.13 -19.11
C GLU A 15 -0.79 2.88 -20.01
N PRO A 16 0.27 2.74 -20.82
CA PRO A 16 0.48 1.58 -21.67
C PRO A 16 0.88 0.31 -20.90
N ASP A 17 1.32 0.40 -19.64
CA ASP A 17 1.86 -0.72 -18.86
C ASP A 17 0.76 -1.62 -18.24
N LEU A 18 -0.48 -1.14 -18.19
CA LEU A 18 -1.65 -1.86 -17.69
C LEU A 18 -2.63 -2.18 -18.82
N SER A 19 -2.18 -2.91 -19.84
CA SER A 19 -2.99 -3.26 -21.02
C SER A 19 -4.35 -3.91 -20.69
N ASP A 20 -4.41 -4.65 -19.57
CA ASP A 20 -5.60 -5.37 -19.10
C ASP A 20 -6.44 -4.57 -18.09
N GLY A 21 -6.04 -3.32 -17.82
CA GLY A 21 -6.58 -2.45 -16.78
C GLY A 21 -6.31 -2.94 -15.35
N ALA A 22 -6.88 -2.23 -14.38
CA ALA A 22 -6.96 -2.70 -13.00
C ALA A 22 -8.11 -3.70 -12.82
N LYS A 23 -8.08 -4.52 -11.77
CA LYS A 23 -9.23 -5.31 -11.33
C LYS A 23 -9.83 -4.72 -10.06
N ILE A 24 -11.15 -4.71 -9.98
CA ILE A 24 -11.92 -4.13 -8.87
C ILE A 24 -12.94 -5.16 -8.40
N VAL A 25 -13.12 -5.26 -7.08
CA VAL A 25 -14.12 -6.15 -6.51
C VAL A 25 -15.48 -5.49 -6.55
N GLY A 26 -16.44 -6.25 -7.07
CA GLY A 26 -17.84 -5.85 -7.12
C GLY A 26 -18.78 -7.01 -6.87
N SER A 27 -20.07 -6.69 -6.92
CA SER A 27 -21.16 -7.62 -6.73
C SER A 27 -22.34 -7.26 -7.62
N ILE A 28 -23.09 -8.29 -8.01
CA ILE A 28 -24.32 -8.20 -8.81
C ILE A 28 -25.42 -8.83 -7.96
N TYR A 29 -26.40 -8.03 -7.56
CA TYR A 29 -27.53 -8.47 -6.74
C TYR A 29 -28.81 -8.41 -7.56
N PRO A 30 -29.65 -9.45 -7.57
CA PRO A 30 -30.99 -9.35 -8.13
C PRO A 30 -31.82 -8.40 -7.25
N ALA A 31 -32.61 -7.52 -7.87
CA ALA A 31 -33.45 -6.56 -7.15
C ALA A 31 -34.68 -7.24 -6.53
N ASP A 32 -35.17 -8.28 -7.20
CA ASP A 32 -36.23 -9.15 -6.74
C ASP A 32 -35.55 -10.51 -6.48
N ASP A 33 -35.69 -11.11 -5.28
CA ASP A 33 -34.96 -12.32 -4.78
C ASP A 33 -35.02 -13.58 -5.67
N SER A 34 -35.54 -13.48 -6.89
CA SER A 34 -35.66 -14.51 -7.94
C SER A 34 -34.37 -14.82 -8.72
N GLY A 35 -33.25 -14.13 -8.48
CA GLY A 35 -32.00 -14.30 -9.25
C GLY A 35 -30.81 -14.87 -8.47
N ILE A 36 -29.75 -15.29 -9.18
CA ILE A 36 -28.47 -15.66 -8.57
C ILE A 36 -27.65 -14.38 -8.37
N ALA A 37 -27.23 -14.12 -7.13
CA ALA A 37 -26.29 -13.05 -6.83
C ALA A 37 -24.85 -13.49 -7.15
N HIS A 38 -24.09 -12.62 -7.83
CA HIS A 38 -22.65 -12.78 -8.01
C HIS A 38 -21.95 -11.89 -6.99
N ARG A 39 -21.44 -12.46 -5.90
CA ARG A 39 -20.74 -11.70 -4.84
C ARG A 39 -19.24 -11.81 -5.01
N ASN A 40 -18.52 -10.74 -4.70
CA ASN A 40 -17.05 -10.71 -4.73
C ASN A 40 -16.50 -11.21 -6.08
N VAL A 41 -16.96 -10.58 -7.17
CA VAL A 41 -16.48 -10.83 -8.53
C VAL A 41 -15.59 -9.69 -9.01
N LEU A 42 -14.74 -9.97 -9.98
CA LEU A 42 -13.74 -9.03 -10.47
C LEU A 42 -14.23 -8.28 -11.71
N PHE A 43 -14.49 -7.00 -11.55
CA PHE A 43 -14.76 -6.12 -12.68
C PHE A 43 -13.45 -5.54 -13.24
N PRO A 44 -13.30 -5.55 -14.57
CA PRO A 44 -12.22 -4.83 -15.23
C PRO A 44 -12.43 -3.32 -15.03
N CYS A 45 -11.34 -2.60 -14.79
CA CYS A 45 -11.32 -1.16 -14.58
C CYS A 45 -10.32 -0.51 -15.51
N GLY A 46 -10.79 0.46 -16.30
CA GLY A 46 -10.00 1.13 -17.32
C GLY A 46 -10.84 1.45 -18.54
N THR A 47 -10.31 2.28 -19.43
CA THR A 47 -10.95 2.64 -20.72
C THR A 47 -10.69 1.60 -21.80
N SER A 48 -9.56 0.89 -21.73
CA SER A 48 -9.13 -0.11 -22.72
C SER A 48 -9.45 -1.56 -22.33
N ALA A 49 -9.85 -1.82 -21.08
CA ALA A 49 -10.09 -3.17 -20.60
C ALA A 49 -11.41 -3.73 -21.17
N PRO A 50 -11.44 -4.99 -21.64
CA PRO A 50 -12.68 -5.60 -22.11
C PRO A 50 -13.65 -5.84 -20.94
N PRO A 51 -14.97 -5.55 -21.09
CA PRO A 51 -15.97 -5.85 -20.05
C PRO A 51 -16.00 -7.34 -19.68
N ALA A 52 -16.22 -7.64 -18.40
CA ALA A 52 -16.40 -9.00 -17.93
C ALA A 52 -17.87 -9.41 -18.01
N ARG A 53 -18.14 -10.58 -18.62
CA ARG A 53 -19.49 -11.10 -18.77
C ARG A 53 -19.87 -12.02 -17.61
N TYR A 54 -21.07 -11.81 -17.06
CA TYR A 54 -21.67 -12.63 -16.00
C TYR A 54 -23.01 -13.17 -16.47
N GLU A 55 -23.21 -14.48 -16.39
CA GLU A 55 -24.49 -15.10 -16.72
C GLU A 55 -25.52 -14.86 -15.60
N VAL A 56 -26.69 -14.38 -15.98
CA VAL A 56 -27.78 -14.06 -15.03
C VAL A 56 -29.13 -14.47 -15.63
N ALA A 57 -30.14 -14.68 -14.78
CA ALA A 57 -31.51 -14.84 -15.25
C ALA A 57 -32.06 -13.49 -15.75
N PRO A 58 -33.04 -13.47 -16.67
CA PRO A 58 -33.75 -12.23 -17.01
C PRO A 58 -34.35 -11.59 -15.74
N GLY A 59 -34.24 -10.26 -15.60
CA GLY A 59 -34.72 -9.55 -14.41
C GLY A 59 -33.95 -8.26 -14.12
N ARG A 60 -34.29 -7.60 -13.02
CA ARG A 60 -33.64 -6.36 -12.56
C ARG A 60 -32.51 -6.68 -11.57
N TYR A 61 -31.39 -5.97 -11.71
CA TYR A 61 -30.19 -6.16 -10.90
C TYR A 61 -29.61 -4.82 -10.46
N THR A 62 -29.01 -4.80 -9.28
CA THR A 62 -28.11 -3.72 -8.83
C THR A 62 -26.68 -4.23 -8.92
N VAL A 63 -25.86 -3.54 -9.71
CA VAL A 63 -24.43 -3.83 -9.89
C VAL A 63 -23.63 -2.79 -9.10
N SER A 64 -22.82 -3.24 -8.16
CA SER A 64 -22.02 -2.37 -7.29
C SER A 64 -20.55 -2.75 -7.29
N ALA A 65 -19.65 -1.78 -7.21
CA ALA A 65 -18.22 -2.00 -7.06
C ALA A 65 -17.65 -1.07 -5.99
N THR A 66 -16.73 -1.56 -5.17
CA THR A 66 -16.01 -0.74 -4.20
C THR A 66 -14.61 -0.54 -4.72
N LEU A 67 -14.18 0.70 -4.98
CA LEU A 67 -12.81 0.99 -5.41
C LEU A 67 -11.81 0.76 -4.25
N PRO A 68 -10.50 0.60 -4.53
CA PRO A 68 -9.47 0.60 -3.48
C PRO A 68 -9.46 1.89 -2.67
N SER A 69 -9.87 3.01 -3.28
CA SER A 69 -10.18 4.28 -2.61
C SER A 69 -11.41 4.24 -1.69
N GLY A 70 -12.09 3.09 -1.56
CA GLY A 70 -13.32 2.88 -0.79
C GLY A 70 -14.57 3.56 -1.34
N VAL A 71 -14.45 4.30 -2.44
CA VAL A 71 -15.60 4.84 -3.16
C VAL A 71 -16.47 3.68 -3.66
N VAL A 72 -17.76 3.73 -3.37
CA VAL A 72 -18.72 2.73 -3.84
C VAL A 72 -19.44 3.27 -5.06
N LEU A 73 -19.34 2.55 -6.17
CA LEU A 73 -20.08 2.79 -7.40
C LEU A 73 -21.26 1.83 -7.45
N SER A 74 -22.43 2.29 -7.89
CA SER A 74 -23.61 1.44 -8.05
C SER A 74 -24.43 1.85 -9.27
N ARG A 75 -25.06 0.87 -9.93
CA ARG A 75 -25.94 1.09 -11.08
C ARG A 75 -26.96 -0.04 -11.21
N ASP A 76 -28.21 0.33 -11.45
CA ASP A 76 -29.25 -0.64 -11.79
C ASP A 76 -29.18 -1.04 -13.28
N ALA A 77 -29.47 -2.30 -13.55
CA ALA A 77 -29.48 -2.90 -14.89
C ALA A 77 -30.66 -3.87 -15.04
N GLU A 78 -31.18 -3.99 -16.25
CA GLU A 78 -32.24 -4.94 -16.59
C GLU A 78 -31.71 -5.94 -17.60
N ALA A 79 -31.65 -7.21 -17.21
CA ALA A 79 -31.20 -8.29 -18.06
C ALA A 79 -32.38 -8.86 -18.83
N HIS A 80 -32.27 -8.91 -20.16
CA HIS A 80 -33.30 -9.44 -21.04
C HIS A 80 -32.91 -10.80 -21.62
N GLU A 81 -33.90 -11.67 -21.84
CA GLU A 81 -33.67 -13.02 -22.35
C GLU A 81 -32.84 -13.04 -23.64
N GLY A 82 -31.75 -13.82 -23.63
CA GLY A 82 -30.88 -14.00 -24.78
C GLY A 82 -30.06 -12.77 -25.18
N ARG A 83 -30.02 -11.72 -24.35
CA ARG A 83 -29.24 -10.51 -24.59
C ARG A 83 -28.08 -10.39 -23.61
N ASP A 84 -27.01 -9.77 -24.09
CA ASP A 84 -25.93 -9.24 -23.27
C ASP A 84 -26.20 -7.76 -22.99
N THR A 85 -26.34 -7.40 -21.72
CA THR A 85 -26.66 -6.03 -21.33
C THR A 85 -25.40 -5.35 -20.80
N PRO A 86 -24.90 -4.28 -21.45
CA PRO A 86 -23.71 -3.59 -20.98
C PRO A 86 -24.01 -2.77 -19.72
N VAL A 87 -23.16 -2.90 -18.71
CA VAL A 87 -23.21 -2.15 -17.46
C VAL A 87 -21.88 -1.44 -17.25
N THR A 88 -21.89 -0.12 -17.32
CA THR A 88 -20.72 0.71 -17.03
C THR A 88 -20.91 1.43 -15.71
N LEU A 89 -20.07 1.12 -14.74
CA LEU A 89 -19.90 1.88 -13.50
C LEU A 89 -18.92 3.01 -13.77
N ARG A 90 -19.33 4.27 -13.62
CA ARG A 90 -18.46 5.42 -13.92
C ARG A 90 -17.92 6.00 -12.63
N ALA A 91 -16.60 6.01 -12.49
CA ALA A 91 -15.93 6.78 -11.46
C ALA A 91 -15.85 8.25 -11.89
N ALA A 92 -15.76 9.18 -10.93
CA ALA A 92 -15.38 10.56 -11.25
C ALA A 92 -13.96 10.57 -11.84
N PRO A 93 -13.66 11.47 -12.79
CA PRO A 93 -12.34 11.52 -13.42
C PRO A 93 -11.27 11.94 -12.41
N SER A 94 -10.05 11.43 -12.61
CA SER A 94 -8.87 11.93 -11.89
C SER A 94 -8.64 13.41 -12.23
N PRO A 95 -8.19 14.25 -11.28
CA PRO A 95 -7.85 15.64 -11.58
C PRO A 95 -6.74 15.78 -12.63
N TYR A 96 -5.80 14.83 -12.63
CA TYR A 96 -4.72 14.73 -13.61
C TYR A 96 -4.70 13.32 -14.19
N GLU A 97 -4.57 13.22 -15.51
CA GLU A 97 -4.52 11.95 -16.23
C GLU A 97 -3.35 11.08 -15.74
N SER A 98 -2.17 11.68 -15.58
CA SER A 98 -0.95 11.07 -15.04
C SER A 98 -1.06 10.53 -13.62
N HIS A 99 -2.06 10.96 -12.86
CA HIS A 99 -2.28 10.54 -11.47
C HIS A 99 -3.49 9.62 -11.29
N SER A 100 -4.06 9.16 -12.40
CA SER A 100 -5.25 8.30 -12.39
C SER A 100 -5.11 7.04 -11.52
N TRP A 101 -3.89 6.47 -11.41
CA TRP A 101 -3.62 5.37 -10.51
C TRP A 101 -3.64 5.77 -9.03
N GLN A 102 -2.98 6.87 -8.66
CA GLN A 102 -3.06 7.46 -7.31
C GLN A 102 -4.51 7.76 -6.92
N TYR A 103 -5.29 8.28 -7.86
CA TYR A 103 -6.70 8.55 -7.67
C TYR A 103 -7.52 7.27 -7.45
N LEU A 104 -7.25 6.20 -8.23
CA LEU A 104 -7.88 4.88 -8.01
C LEU A 104 -7.59 4.33 -6.62
N MET A 105 -6.35 4.52 -6.12
CA MET A 105 -5.94 4.12 -4.76
C MET A 105 -6.55 5.02 -3.67
N GLY A 106 -7.05 6.19 -4.03
CA GLY A 106 -7.66 7.15 -3.10
C GLY A 106 -6.66 8.09 -2.45
N ASN A 107 -5.47 8.22 -3.03
CA ASN A 107 -4.43 9.12 -2.53
C ASN A 107 -4.69 10.58 -2.95
N ILE A 108 -5.49 10.77 -4.00
CA ILE A 108 -5.90 12.08 -4.53
C ILE A 108 -7.41 12.23 -4.39
N GLU A 109 -7.84 13.42 -3.99
CA GLU A 109 -9.25 13.76 -3.89
C GLU A 109 -9.87 14.09 -5.26
N PRO A 110 -11.21 14.02 -5.39
CA PRO A 110 -11.89 14.45 -6.60
C PRO A 110 -11.60 15.91 -6.97
N TYR A 111 -11.71 16.21 -8.26
CA TYR A 111 -11.39 17.53 -8.84
C TYR A 111 -12.01 18.72 -8.08
N GLU A 112 -13.28 18.62 -7.66
CA GLU A 112 -13.98 19.70 -6.94
C GLU A 112 -13.33 20.05 -5.60
N ALA A 113 -12.80 19.06 -4.88
CA ALA A 113 -12.05 19.29 -3.65
C ALA A 113 -10.62 19.78 -3.95
N TYR A 114 -10.03 19.34 -5.06
CA TYR A 114 -8.65 19.64 -5.41
C TYR A 114 -8.45 21.06 -5.98
N HIS A 115 -9.46 21.63 -6.64
CA HIS A 115 -9.35 22.89 -7.38
C HIS A 115 -10.23 24.04 -6.85
N ASP A 116 -11.14 23.78 -5.92
CA ASP A 116 -11.87 24.85 -5.27
C ASP A 116 -11.12 25.32 -4.01
N GLY A 117 -10.38 26.43 -4.13
CA GLY A 117 -9.66 27.01 -3.00
C GLY A 117 -10.55 27.39 -1.80
N SER A 118 -11.88 27.44 -1.97
CA SER A 118 -12.83 27.64 -0.89
C SER A 118 -13.23 26.33 -0.17
N THR A 119 -13.01 25.18 -0.79
CA THR A 119 -13.29 23.86 -0.22
C THR A 119 -12.08 23.22 0.44
N ILE A 120 -10.85 23.69 0.14
CA ILE A 120 -9.63 23.25 0.85
C ILE A 120 -9.82 23.56 2.35
N PRO A 121 -10.01 22.53 3.18
CA PRO A 121 -10.31 22.74 4.58
C PRO A 121 -9.06 23.27 5.26
N VAL A 122 -9.12 24.52 5.73
CA VAL A 122 -8.08 25.07 6.60
C VAL A 122 -7.99 24.19 7.84
N PRO A 123 -6.82 23.61 8.18
CA PRO A 123 -6.67 22.80 9.37
C PRO A 123 -7.12 23.59 10.60
N ARG A 124 -8.21 23.16 11.24
CA ARG A 124 -8.84 23.90 12.35
C ARG A 124 -8.15 23.68 13.69
N SER A 125 -7.16 22.78 13.77
CA SER A 125 -6.44 22.51 15.00
C SER A 125 -4.94 22.70 14.82
N GLN A 126 -4.31 23.42 15.74
CA GLN A 126 -2.84 23.53 15.79
C GLN A 126 -2.15 22.20 16.14
N GLY A 127 -2.92 21.20 16.59
CA GLY A 127 -2.45 19.82 16.79
C GLY A 127 -2.68 18.91 15.56
N SER A 128 -3.40 19.38 14.54
CA SER A 128 -3.41 18.76 13.23
C SER A 128 -2.04 19.05 12.65
N ARG A 129 -1.39 18.01 12.14
CA ARG A 129 0.01 17.97 11.69
C ARG A 129 0.29 18.84 10.44
N SER A 130 -0.35 20.00 10.32
CA SER A 130 0.01 21.06 9.40
C SER A 130 1.02 21.96 10.13
N GLY A 131 2.31 21.68 9.96
CA GLY A 131 3.37 22.54 10.46
C GLY A 131 3.19 23.97 9.96
N VAL A 132 3.35 24.92 10.87
CA VAL A 132 3.56 26.33 10.53
C VAL A 132 4.95 26.47 9.92
N TRP A 133 5.05 27.30 8.89
CA TRP A 133 6.11 27.33 7.89
C TRP A 133 7.24 28.25 8.36
N GLU A 134 8.45 27.72 8.53
CA GLU A 134 9.69 28.52 8.67
C GLU A 134 10.70 28.09 7.59
N SER A 135 11.35 29.07 6.98
CA SER A 135 11.82 29.03 5.58
C SER A 135 13.28 28.60 5.35
N ASP A 136 13.99 28.05 6.33
CA ASP A 136 15.42 27.75 6.19
C ASP A 136 15.73 26.24 6.26
N SER A 137 15.25 25.47 5.27
CA SER A 137 15.75 24.10 4.99
C SER A 137 16.63 24.08 3.74
N ILE A 138 17.78 23.39 3.84
CA ILE A 138 18.78 23.21 2.77
C ILE A 138 18.26 22.34 1.60
N VAL A 139 17.06 21.78 1.74
CA VAL A 139 16.35 21.06 0.70
C VAL A 139 15.22 21.98 0.22
N GLU A 140 15.25 22.43 -1.04
CA GLU A 140 14.12 23.19 -1.57
C GLU A 140 12.85 22.34 -1.45
N PRO A 141 11.70 22.93 -1.06
CA PRO A 141 10.44 22.20 -0.98
C PRO A 141 10.20 21.40 -2.26
N GLY A 142 10.07 20.07 -2.16
CA GLY A 142 9.88 19.20 -3.32
C GLY A 142 11.08 18.45 -3.86
N HIS A 143 12.23 18.47 -3.18
CA HIS A 143 13.32 17.54 -3.47
C HIS A 143 13.11 16.19 -2.79
N ALA A 144 13.44 15.14 -3.54
CA ALA A 144 13.47 13.76 -3.07
C ALA A 144 14.87 13.17 -3.29
N ALA A 145 15.34 12.36 -2.34
CA ALA A 145 16.61 11.67 -2.43
C ALA A 145 16.40 10.16 -2.28
N TRP A 146 16.83 9.40 -3.28
CA TRP A 146 16.76 7.95 -3.31
C TRP A 146 17.99 7.32 -2.69
N ILE A 147 17.75 6.29 -1.87
CA ILE A 147 18.76 5.46 -1.23
C ILE A 147 18.57 4.04 -1.77
N GLY A 148 19.43 3.65 -2.71
CA GLY A 148 19.48 2.31 -3.28
C GLY A 148 20.33 1.32 -2.49
N ASP A 149 21.09 1.81 -1.51
CA ASP A 149 21.96 1.00 -0.64
C ASP A 149 21.96 1.58 0.79
N PRO A 150 20.97 1.22 1.60
CA PRO A 150 20.90 1.68 2.97
C PRO A 150 21.93 0.98 3.86
N GLU A 151 22.42 1.69 4.87
CA GLU A 151 23.18 1.11 5.97
C GLU A 151 22.36 -0.01 6.63
N PRO A 152 22.95 -1.16 6.99
CA PRO A 152 22.22 -2.27 7.61
C PRO A 152 21.41 -1.87 8.86
N ALA A 153 21.98 -0.98 9.68
CA ALA A 153 21.29 -0.43 10.86
C ALA A 153 20.17 0.58 10.52
N GLY A 154 20.15 1.09 9.29
CA GLY A 154 19.31 2.18 8.81
C GLY A 154 17.82 1.97 9.03
N TRP A 155 17.35 0.73 8.93
CA TRP A 155 15.94 0.38 9.07
C TRP A 155 15.57 -0.28 10.40
N HIS A 156 16.46 -0.28 11.39
CA HIS A 156 16.13 -0.77 12.72
C HIS A 156 15.33 0.27 13.52
N PHE A 157 14.52 -0.20 14.47
CA PHE A 157 13.69 0.68 15.31
C PHE A 157 14.50 1.77 16.03
N ALA A 158 15.67 1.42 16.56
CA ALA A 158 16.52 2.38 17.27
C ALA A 158 16.98 3.54 16.35
N GLN A 159 17.40 3.24 15.12
CA GLN A 159 17.81 4.25 14.15
C GLN A 159 16.63 5.10 13.71
N MET A 160 15.49 4.47 13.35
CA MET A 160 14.30 5.19 12.91
C MET A 160 13.71 6.09 14.02
N LEU A 161 13.75 5.65 15.27
CA LEU A 161 13.37 6.50 16.42
C LEU A 161 14.36 7.65 16.63
N THR A 162 15.66 7.41 16.45
CA THR A 162 16.68 8.47 16.54
C THR A 162 16.45 9.53 15.49
N LEU A 163 16.17 9.15 14.24
CA LEU A 163 15.82 10.08 13.16
C LEU A 163 14.49 10.80 13.43
N ALA A 164 13.48 10.11 13.97
CA ALA A 164 12.15 10.69 14.17
C ALA A 164 12.04 11.60 15.41
N ASP A 165 12.75 11.28 16.50
CA ASP A 165 12.70 12.02 17.76
C ASP A 165 13.87 13.00 17.94
N GLY A 166 15.02 12.73 17.33
CA GLY A 166 16.26 13.47 17.51
C GLY A 166 16.33 14.78 16.72
N LEU A 167 17.24 15.66 17.16
CA LEU A 167 17.72 16.78 16.36
C LEU A 167 18.80 16.22 15.44
N ALA A 168 18.45 15.88 14.21
CA ALA A 168 19.42 15.32 13.28
C ALA A 168 20.54 16.35 13.01
N GLU A 169 21.76 16.03 13.43
CA GLU A 169 22.95 16.86 13.14
C GLU A 169 23.25 16.87 11.64
N ARG A 170 22.94 15.75 10.96
CA ARG A 170 23.02 15.56 9.51
C ARG A 170 21.65 15.27 8.92
N GLN A 171 21.48 15.49 7.61
CA GLN A 171 20.23 15.12 6.93
C GLN A 171 20.01 13.61 7.01
N ALA A 172 18.76 13.20 7.21
CA ALA A 172 18.40 11.79 7.39
C ALA A 172 18.91 10.89 6.26
N VAL A 173 18.97 11.43 5.04
CA VAL A 173 19.47 10.71 3.87
C VAL A 173 20.92 10.20 4.05
N PHE A 174 21.79 10.96 4.71
CA PHE A 174 23.19 10.56 4.93
C PHE A 174 23.36 9.64 6.15
N GLU A 175 22.41 9.67 7.09
CA GLU A 175 22.40 8.74 8.24
C GLU A 175 21.86 7.36 7.84
N LEU A 176 21.07 7.29 6.76
CA LEU A 176 20.47 6.06 6.26
C LEU A 176 21.26 5.38 5.15
N ALA A 177 22.05 6.12 4.38
CA ALA A 177 22.67 5.60 3.17
C ALA A 177 24.10 5.09 3.42
N HIS A 178 24.38 3.87 2.95
CA HIS A 178 25.73 3.30 2.91
C HIS A 178 26.54 3.87 1.74
N THR A 179 25.87 4.09 0.60
CA THR A 179 26.44 4.75 -0.58
C THR A 179 25.85 6.15 -0.75
N ALA A 180 26.45 6.96 -1.63
CA ALA A 180 25.98 8.33 -1.85
C ALA A 180 24.52 8.31 -2.34
N PRO A 181 23.60 9.03 -1.69
CA PRO A 181 22.22 9.11 -2.13
C PRO A 181 22.10 9.87 -3.45
N HIS A 182 21.05 9.58 -4.21
CA HIS A 182 20.81 10.21 -5.51
C HIS A 182 19.61 11.16 -5.44
N SER A 183 19.80 12.39 -5.90
CA SER A 183 18.68 13.32 -6.09
C SER A 183 17.75 12.78 -7.19
N VAL A 184 16.45 12.77 -6.90
CA VAL A 184 15.41 12.35 -7.84
C VAL A 184 14.62 13.59 -8.25
N ALA A 185 14.61 13.88 -9.56
CA ALA A 185 13.72 14.90 -10.11
C ALA A 185 12.28 14.40 -10.03
N HIS A 186 11.35 15.29 -9.67
CA HIS A 186 9.93 14.98 -9.87
C HIS A 186 9.63 14.97 -11.37
N LEU A 187 8.65 14.18 -11.76
CA LEU A 187 8.17 14.18 -13.14
C LEU A 187 7.34 15.45 -13.36
N ALA A 188 7.46 16.11 -14.52
CA ALA A 188 6.62 17.26 -14.88
C ALA A 188 5.19 16.83 -15.26
N LEU A 189 4.61 15.96 -14.43
CA LEU A 189 3.30 15.37 -14.53
C LEU A 189 2.42 15.96 -13.43
N GLY A 190 1.22 16.42 -13.79
CA GLY A 190 0.29 17.08 -12.86
C GLY A 190 0.68 18.53 -12.56
N ASP A 191 0.66 18.92 -11.28
CA ASP A 191 1.09 20.25 -10.84
C ASP A 191 2.06 20.20 -9.65
N ASP A 192 2.67 21.34 -9.36
CA ASP A 192 3.73 21.49 -8.35
C ASP A 192 3.30 21.08 -6.94
N ALA A 193 1.99 21.07 -6.65
CA ALA A 193 1.45 20.68 -5.36
C ALA A 193 1.20 19.17 -5.24
N ALA A 194 1.27 18.42 -6.35
CA ALA A 194 0.99 17.00 -6.45
C ALA A 194 2.15 16.27 -7.16
N ARG A 195 3.36 16.32 -6.59
CA ARG A 195 4.55 15.79 -7.26
C ARG A 195 4.52 14.26 -7.29
N LEU A 196 4.83 13.71 -8.46
CA LEU A 196 4.89 12.26 -8.68
C LEU A 196 6.34 11.83 -8.96
N TYR A 197 6.75 10.75 -8.31
CA TYR A 197 8.02 10.07 -8.53
C TYR A 197 7.76 8.62 -8.90
N ARG A 198 8.50 8.09 -9.89
CA ARG A 198 8.35 6.70 -10.35
C ARG A 198 9.62 5.91 -10.15
N PHE A 199 9.47 4.64 -9.79
CA PHE A 199 10.57 3.70 -9.60
C PHE A 199 10.26 2.38 -10.30
N GLY A 200 11.25 1.82 -10.97
CA GLY A 200 11.20 0.49 -11.55
C GLY A 200 12.15 -0.47 -10.84
N ALA A 201 12.45 -1.60 -11.49
CA ALA A 201 13.35 -2.61 -10.94
C ALA A 201 14.78 -2.11 -10.67
N ARG A 202 15.21 -1.05 -11.36
CA ARG A 202 16.56 -0.48 -11.25
C ARG A 202 16.61 0.90 -10.58
N GLY A 203 15.56 1.29 -9.86
CA GLY A 203 15.48 2.57 -9.16
C GLY A 203 14.66 3.62 -9.93
N PRO A 204 14.97 4.93 -9.80
CA PRO A 204 14.12 6.01 -10.30
C PRO A 204 13.96 5.99 -11.82
N LEU A 205 12.76 6.33 -12.29
CA LEU A 205 12.40 6.43 -13.70
C LEU A 205 12.25 7.89 -14.15
N ASP A 206 12.54 8.17 -15.43
CA ASP A 206 12.19 9.42 -16.10
C ASP A 206 10.74 9.43 -16.60
N GLU A 207 10.34 10.49 -17.31
CA GLU A 207 8.97 10.67 -17.83
C GLU A 207 8.61 9.62 -18.88
N GLU A 208 9.60 9.13 -19.62
CA GLU A 208 9.47 8.05 -20.59
C GLU A 208 9.50 6.65 -19.94
N GLY A 209 9.68 6.56 -18.62
CA GLY A 209 9.71 5.31 -17.88
C GLY A 209 11.05 4.56 -17.94
N ASN A 210 12.13 5.20 -18.39
CA ASN A 210 13.46 4.60 -18.42
C ASN A 210 14.17 4.78 -17.08
N SER A 211 14.94 3.78 -16.68
CA SER A 211 15.76 3.88 -15.48
C SER A 211 16.88 4.89 -15.64
N THR A 212 16.99 5.81 -14.68
CA THR A 212 18.02 6.86 -14.66
C THR A 212 19.34 6.37 -14.06
N LEU A 213 19.36 5.20 -13.41
CA LEU A 213 20.49 4.64 -12.67
C LEU A 213 20.70 3.14 -12.96
N SER A 214 21.86 2.63 -12.51
CA SER A 214 22.31 1.24 -12.77
C SER A 214 21.64 0.17 -11.90
N GLY A 215 20.79 0.55 -10.93
CA GLY A 215 20.12 -0.38 -10.01
C GLY A 215 20.54 -0.21 -8.55
N PRO A 216 19.69 -0.66 -7.60
CA PRO A 216 20.03 -0.72 -6.18
C PRO A 216 21.10 -1.79 -5.91
N THR A 217 21.92 -1.59 -4.88
CA THR A 217 22.86 -2.60 -4.37
C THR A 217 22.43 -3.18 -3.02
N GLY A 218 21.55 -2.49 -2.29
CA GLY A 218 21.03 -2.93 -1.00
C GLY A 218 19.74 -3.74 -1.10
N PRO A 219 19.37 -4.47 -0.03
CA PRO A 219 18.16 -5.30 0.02
C PRO A 219 16.87 -4.47 0.20
N ARG A 220 17.00 -3.23 0.68
CA ARG A 220 15.91 -2.28 0.88
C ARG A 220 16.21 -0.99 0.13
N GLN A 221 15.15 -0.25 -0.19
CA GLN A 221 15.27 1.05 -0.83
C GLN A 221 14.42 2.06 -0.07
N PHE A 222 14.91 3.30 0.01
CA PHE A 222 14.19 4.39 0.64
C PHE A 222 14.13 5.60 -0.28
N LEU A 223 13.08 6.40 -0.09
CA LEU A 223 13.02 7.76 -0.59
C LEU A 223 12.91 8.69 0.62
N VAL A 224 13.82 9.65 0.72
CA VAL A 224 13.70 10.74 1.69
C VAL A 224 13.09 11.92 0.95
N VAL A 225 11.96 12.42 1.41
CA VAL A 225 11.26 13.57 0.80
C VAL A 225 11.14 14.71 1.81
N ALA A 226 11.41 15.93 1.35
CA ALA A 226 11.18 17.14 2.13
C ALA A 226 9.88 17.82 1.68
N LEU A 227 8.99 18.07 2.64
CA LEU A 227 7.69 18.68 2.40
C LEU A 227 7.33 19.61 3.55
N ALA A 228 7.11 20.90 3.24
CA ALA A 228 6.66 21.92 4.18
C ALA A 228 7.46 21.95 5.51
N GLY A 229 8.80 21.92 5.41
CA GLY A 229 9.71 21.93 6.57
C GLY A 229 9.78 20.62 7.36
N SER A 230 9.08 19.58 6.92
CA SER A 230 9.17 18.22 7.46
C SER A 230 9.89 17.30 6.49
N GLU A 231 10.63 16.33 7.01
CA GLU A 231 11.22 15.24 6.21
C GLU A 231 10.45 13.94 6.46
N TYR A 232 10.34 13.10 5.44
CA TYR A 232 9.72 11.80 5.52
C TYR A 232 10.67 10.74 4.97
N VAL A 233 10.78 9.62 5.68
CA VAL A 233 11.47 8.42 5.19
C VAL A 233 10.42 7.45 4.67
N VAL A 234 10.40 7.26 3.36
CA VAL A 234 9.46 6.41 2.64
C VAL A 234 10.14 5.07 2.36
N THR A 235 9.57 3.97 2.87
CA THR A 235 10.03 2.64 2.50
C THR A 235 9.52 2.30 1.10
N LEU A 236 10.43 2.09 0.15
CA LEU A 236 10.04 1.77 -1.23
C LEU A 236 9.84 0.26 -1.38
N PRO A 237 8.71 -0.19 -1.95
CA PRO A 237 8.49 -1.59 -2.29
C PRO A 237 9.23 -2.00 -3.57
N ALA A 238 10.52 -1.69 -3.66
CA ALA A 238 11.33 -1.87 -4.85
C ALA A 238 12.46 -2.90 -4.61
N PRO A 239 12.75 -3.79 -5.59
CA PRO A 239 12.02 -3.98 -6.85
C PRO A 239 10.70 -4.74 -6.66
N TRP A 240 9.68 -4.45 -7.47
CA TRP A 240 8.42 -5.21 -7.51
C TRP A 240 8.30 -6.05 -8.80
N GLY A 241 9.31 -6.85 -9.10
CA GLY A 241 9.39 -7.53 -10.39
C GLY A 241 9.40 -6.53 -11.54
N GLY A 242 8.45 -6.62 -12.47
CA GLY A 242 8.32 -5.68 -13.59
C GLY A 242 7.38 -4.50 -13.36
N ALA A 243 6.70 -4.42 -12.20
CA ALA A 243 5.75 -3.34 -11.92
C ALA A 243 6.48 -2.04 -11.57
N GLN A 244 5.87 -0.92 -11.95
CA GLN A 244 6.32 0.39 -11.51
C GLN A 244 5.77 0.71 -10.11
N ILE A 245 6.48 1.56 -9.40
CA ILE A 245 6.12 2.07 -8.08
C ILE A 245 5.99 3.56 -8.21
N GLU A 246 4.90 4.09 -7.69
CA GLU A 246 4.65 5.53 -7.65
C GLU A 246 4.70 6.01 -6.20
N VAL A 247 5.46 7.07 -5.99
CA VAL A 247 5.42 7.86 -4.75
C VAL A 247 4.83 9.21 -5.09
N MET A 248 3.73 9.57 -4.45
CA MET A 248 3.15 10.89 -4.57
C MET A 248 3.47 11.69 -3.32
N VAL A 249 3.94 12.92 -3.53
CA VAL A 249 4.13 13.92 -2.47
C VAL A 249 3.11 15.02 -2.69
N ASN A 250 2.13 15.10 -1.79
CA ASN A 250 1.00 15.99 -1.88
C ASN A 250 1.14 17.14 -0.88
N GLU A 251 1.39 18.35 -1.39
CA GLU A 251 1.43 19.57 -0.58
C GLU A 251 0.04 20.04 -0.17
N ARG A 252 -1.00 19.63 -0.91
CA ARG A 252 -2.40 19.89 -0.55
C ARG A 252 -2.77 18.89 0.53
N GLN A 253 -2.54 19.27 1.78
CA GLN A 253 -2.97 18.48 2.93
C GLN A 253 -4.50 18.38 2.93
N SER A 254 -5.02 17.27 2.40
CA SER A 254 -6.40 16.87 2.60
C SER A 254 -6.57 16.37 4.05
N PRO A 255 -7.73 16.56 4.69
CA PRO A 255 -8.03 15.96 5.99
C PRO A 255 -7.98 14.43 5.95
N THR A 256 -8.19 13.84 4.77
CA THR A 256 -8.31 12.41 4.55
C THR A 256 -7.15 11.80 3.77
N GLY A 257 -6.37 12.61 3.06
CA GLY A 257 -5.19 12.19 2.30
C GLY A 257 -3.92 12.12 3.14
N SER A 258 -2.94 11.36 2.66
CA SER A 258 -1.58 11.32 3.20
C SER A 258 -0.71 12.36 2.50
N ALA A 259 0.20 12.97 3.24
CA ALA A 259 1.14 13.95 2.68
C ALA A 259 2.12 13.28 1.70
N VAL A 260 2.41 12.00 1.94
CA VAL A 260 3.18 11.14 1.04
C VAL A 260 2.43 9.82 0.94
N SER A 261 2.27 9.31 -0.27
CA SER A 261 1.63 8.01 -0.50
C SER A 261 2.43 7.16 -1.46
N VAL A 262 2.34 5.84 -1.31
CA VAL A 262 3.07 4.88 -2.13
C VAL A 262 2.11 3.85 -2.71
N SER A 263 2.19 3.62 -4.02
CA SER A 263 1.40 2.61 -4.70
C SER A 263 2.22 1.80 -5.69
N VAL A 264 1.82 0.55 -5.90
CA VAL A 264 2.41 -0.33 -6.90
C VAL A 264 1.47 -0.44 -8.09
N ARG A 265 1.98 -0.21 -9.30
CA ARG A 265 1.26 -0.35 -10.58
C ARG A 265 1.20 -1.81 -11.02
N ASP A 266 0.42 -2.59 -10.29
CA ASP A 266 0.15 -4.00 -10.58
C ASP A 266 -1.37 -4.17 -10.66
N SER A 267 -1.87 -4.73 -11.77
CA SER A 267 -3.31 -4.85 -12.06
C SER A 267 -4.11 -5.62 -11.01
N HIS A 268 -3.45 -6.48 -10.24
CA HIS A 268 -4.07 -7.28 -9.19
C HIS A 268 -3.57 -6.88 -7.81
N VAL A 269 -2.26 -6.82 -7.61
CA VAL A 269 -1.70 -6.64 -6.27
C VAL A 269 -1.79 -5.19 -5.80
N GLY A 270 -1.67 -4.21 -6.70
CA GLY A 270 -1.84 -2.80 -6.36
C GLY A 270 -3.21 -2.50 -5.74
N PRO A 271 -4.33 -2.82 -6.42
CA PRO A 271 -5.66 -2.70 -5.84
C PRO A 271 -5.85 -3.54 -4.56
N ALA A 272 -5.24 -4.73 -4.47
CA ALA A 272 -5.34 -5.56 -3.27
C ALA A 272 -4.67 -4.92 -2.06
N LEU A 273 -3.53 -4.22 -2.24
CA LEU A 273 -2.90 -3.43 -1.18
C LEU A 273 -3.81 -2.28 -0.72
N GLY A 274 -4.50 -1.60 -1.65
CA GLY A 274 -5.47 -0.56 -1.30
C GLY A 274 -6.69 -1.07 -0.52
N TYR A 275 -7.18 -2.27 -0.81
CA TYR A 275 -8.19 -2.91 0.05
C TYR A 275 -7.63 -3.34 1.40
N MET A 276 -6.39 -3.85 1.42
CA MET A 276 -5.73 -4.32 2.63
C MET A 276 -5.52 -3.19 3.65
N THR A 277 -5.12 -1.99 3.23
CA THR A 277 -4.96 -0.82 4.13
C THR A 277 -6.28 -0.41 4.80
N ARG A 278 -7.41 -0.74 4.18
CA ARG A 278 -8.75 -0.51 4.72
C ARG A 278 -9.31 -1.68 5.52
N GLY A 279 -8.53 -2.75 5.69
CA GLY A 279 -8.97 -3.97 6.35
C GLY A 279 -9.97 -4.80 5.53
N ALA A 280 -10.18 -4.50 4.25
CA ALA A 280 -11.07 -5.26 3.37
C ALA A 280 -10.37 -6.52 2.81
N PHE A 281 -9.90 -7.40 3.70
CA PHE A 281 -9.12 -8.59 3.35
C PHE A 281 -9.86 -9.55 2.41
N ASP A 282 -11.18 -9.68 2.54
CA ASP A 282 -11.98 -10.53 1.63
C ASP A 282 -11.93 -10.01 0.18
N ALA A 283 -11.98 -8.68 0.00
CA ALA A 283 -11.85 -8.05 -1.31
C ALA A 283 -10.43 -8.21 -1.84
N ALA A 284 -9.41 -8.00 -1.00
CA ALA A 284 -8.02 -8.23 -1.37
C ALA A 284 -7.78 -9.71 -1.79
N ALA A 285 -8.28 -10.68 -1.03
CA ALA A 285 -8.21 -12.10 -1.35
C ALA A 285 -8.94 -12.45 -2.65
N THR A 286 -10.05 -11.75 -2.95
CA THR A 286 -10.77 -11.92 -4.22
C THR A 286 -9.97 -11.49 -5.43
N LEU A 287 -9.19 -10.41 -5.33
CA LEU A 287 -8.30 -9.97 -6.42
C LEU A 287 -7.17 -10.95 -6.65
N VAL A 288 -6.66 -11.47 -5.55
CA VAL A 288 -5.58 -12.42 -5.57
C VAL A 288 -6.17 -13.81 -5.42
N ARG A 289 -7.01 -14.22 -6.39
CA ARG A 289 -7.76 -15.50 -6.34
C ARG A 289 -6.87 -16.71 -6.05
N ASP A 290 -5.60 -16.62 -6.44
CA ASP A 290 -4.54 -17.47 -5.93
C ASP A 290 -3.47 -16.63 -5.20
N ALA A 291 -3.77 -16.11 -4.01
CA ALA A 291 -2.77 -15.46 -3.15
C ALA A 291 -1.65 -16.43 -2.80
N GLU A 292 -1.99 -17.70 -2.83
CA GLU A 292 -1.07 -18.80 -2.95
C GLU A 292 -0.18 -18.70 -4.19
N THR A 293 -0.70 -18.58 -5.41
CA THR A 293 0.16 -18.38 -6.61
C THR A 293 1.05 -17.15 -6.46
N LEU A 294 0.63 -16.05 -5.82
CA LEU A 294 1.57 -14.96 -5.51
C LEU A 294 2.67 -15.40 -4.53
N LEU A 295 2.32 -16.18 -3.51
CA LEU A 295 3.26 -16.72 -2.53
C LEU A 295 4.24 -17.73 -3.17
N TYR A 296 3.74 -18.65 -4.01
CA TYR A 296 4.50 -19.71 -4.66
C TYR A 296 5.29 -19.23 -5.89
N ALA A 297 4.71 -18.37 -6.73
CA ALA A 297 5.28 -18.01 -8.04
C ALA A 297 6.27 -16.85 -7.99
N LYS A 298 6.39 -16.14 -6.86
CA LYS A 298 7.21 -14.92 -6.75
C LYS A 298 8.39 -15.04 -5.78
N MET A 299 9.13 -16.14 -5.87
CA MET A 299 10.49 -16.25 -5.30
C MET A 299 11.43 -15.12 -5.75
N THR A 300 11.15 -14.52 -6.91
CA THR A 300 11.88 -13.38 -7.47
C THR A 300 11.37 -12.02 -6.97
N ASN A 301 10.26 -11.98 -6.24
CA ASN A 301 9.69 -10.76 -5.67
C ASN A 301 9.18 -11.02 -4.23
N PRO A 302 10.07 -10.98 -3.22
CA PRO A 302 9.72 -11.23 -1.83
C PRO A 302 8.64 -10.30 -1.29
N LEU A 303 8.61 -9.05 -1.75
CA LEU A 303 7.65 -8.04 -1.30
C LEU A 303 6.22 -8.41 -1.71
N ALA A 304 6.03 -8.88 -2.94
CA ALA A 304 4.73 -9.36 -3.40
C ALA A 304 4.30 -10.66 -2.70
N ALA A 305 5.25 -11.56 -2.41
CA ALA A 305 4.97 -12.80 -1.68
C ALA A 305 4.49 -12.49 -0.24
N VAL A 306 5.15 -11.54 0.43
CA VAL A 306 4.77 -11.06 1.77
C VAL A 306 3.43 -10.35 1.76
N ALA A 307 3.13 -9.52 0.76
CA ALA A 307 1.81 -8.93 0.58
C ALA A 307 0.71 -10.00 0.43
N GLY A 308 0.96 -11.03 -0.39
CA GLY A 308 0.07 -12.19 -0.53
C GLY A 308 -0.13 -12.93 0.80
N ALA A 309 0.94 -13.12 1.58
CA ALA A 309 0.87 -13.74 2.89
C ALA A 309 0.08 -12.92 3.92
N TYR A 310 0.19 -11.57 3.91
CA TYR A 310 -0.67 -10.72 4.74
C TYR A 310 -2.14 -10.86 4.36
N ILE A 311 -2.46 -10.95 3.06
CA ILE A 311 -3.83 -11.16 2.60
C ILE A 311 -4.35 -12.51 3.09
N LEU A 312 -3.60 -13.60 2.88
CA LEU A 312 -3.96 -14.95 3.32
C LEU A 312 -4.16 -15.04 4.85
N VAL A 313 -3.18 -14.58 5.63
CA VAL A 313 -3.24 -14.59 7.09
C VAL A 313 -4.32 -13.62 7.61
N GLY A 314 -4.61 -12.54 6.87
CA GLY A 314 -5.63 -11.55 7.21
C GLY A 314 -7.06 -12.02 6.94
N SER A 315 -7.29 -12.75 5.84
CA SER A 315 -8.60 -13.33 5.50
C SER A 315 -8.89 -14.65 6.22
N GLU A 316 -7.86 -15.32 6.73
CA GLU A 316 -8.01 -16.61 7.40
C GLU A 316 -8.55 -16.46 8.83
N LEU A 317 -9.74 -17.00 9.07
CA LEU A 317 -10.44 -16.95 10.35
C LEU A 317 -10.38 -18.26 11.14
N THR A 318 -9.84 -19.34 10.57
CA THR A 318 -9.77 -20.66 11.21
C THR A 318 -8.37 -20.99 11.72
N GLU A 319 -8.32 -21.85 12.73
CA GLU A 319 -7.09 -22.40 13.30
C GLU A 319 -6.55 -23.62 12.51
N GLN A 320 -7.27 -24.04 11.46
CA GLN A 320 -6.91 -25.24 10.71
C GLN A 320 -5.62 -25.02 9.92
N PRO A 321 -4.74 -26.05 9.82
CA PRO A 321 -3.58 -25.98 8.95
C PRO A 321 -3.99 -25.75 7.50
N HIS A 322 -3.29 -24.85 6.82
CA HIS A 322 -3.48 -24.58 5.39
C HIS A 322 -2.27 -25.01 4.58
N ARG A 323 -2.50 -25.29 3.29
CA ARG A 323 -1.44 -25.72 2.35
C ARG A 323 -0.29 -24.70 2.22
N TRP A 324 -0.58 -23.42 2.48
CA TRP A 324 0.36 -22.33 2.43
C TRP A 324 1.08 -22.06 3.77
N ASP A 325 0.71 -22.71 4.88
CA ASP A 325 1.38 -22.48 6.18
C ASP A 325 2.91 -22.72 6.12
N PRO A 326 3.43 -23.77 5.45
CA PRO A 326 4.88 -23.97 5.32
C PRO A 326 5.62 -22.83 4.60
N TRP A 327 4.92 -22.04 3.78
CA TRP A 327 5.55 -20.90 3.10
C TRP A 327 5.85 -19.73 4.01
N LEU A 328 5.14 -19.59 5.13
CA LEU A 328 5.51 -18.57 6.11
C LEU A 328 6.88 -18.88 6.73
N ASP A 329 7.19 -20.17 6.90
CA ASP A 329 8.49 -20.61 7.40
C ASP A 329 9.59 -20.33 6.37
N TYR A 330 9.29 -20.55 5.10
CA TYR A 330 10.15 -20.17 3.99
C TYR A 330 10.44 -18.66 3.97
N LEU A 331 9.39 -17.82 4.01
CA LEU A 331 9.53 -16.35 4.03
C LEU A 331 10.33 -15.86 5.24
N ARG A 332 10.17 -16.49 6.41
CA ARG A 332 10.96 -16.20 7.60
C ARG A 332 12.44 -16.47 7.35
N HIS A 333 12.83 -17.62 6.81
CA HIS A 333 14.24 -18.00 6.75
C HIS A 333 15.00 -17.43 5.54
N GLU A 334 14.32 -17.11 4.44
CA GLU A 334 14.98 -16.78 3.16
C GLU A 334 15.18 -15.29 2.95
N PHE A 335 14.44 -14.47 3.70
CA PHE A 335 14.54 -13.01 3.65
C PHE A 335 14.84 -12.45 5.05
N ASP A 336 16.05 -12.73 5.53
CA ASP A 336 16.54 -12.31 6.86
C ASP A 336 16.54 -10.79 7.07
N TRP A 337 16.74 -10.03 5.99
CA TRP A 337 16.66 -8.57 5.97
C TRP A 337 15.24 -8.01 6.15
N MET A 338 14.20 -8.85 6.09
CA MET A 338 12.80 -8.46 6.24
C MET A 338 12.19 -9.04 7.52
N SER A 339 11.59 -8.17 8.32
CA SER A 339 10.87 -8.55 9.55
C SER A 339 9.54 -9.25 9.28
N ASP A 340 8.87 -8.90 8.17
CA ASP A 340 7.50 -9.31 7.87
C ASP A 340 7.33 -10.83 7.77
N GLY A 341 8.32 -11.56 7.23
CA GLY A 341 8.29 -13.03 7.15
C GLY A 341 8.20 -13.68 8.53
N SER A 342 9.11 -13.29 9.44
CA SER A 342 9.10 -13.79 10.82
C SER A 342 7.83 -13.39 11.57
N LEU A 343 7.36 -12.15 11.35
CA LEU A 343 6.12 -11.65 11.94
C LEU A 343 4.89 -12.45 11.48
N LEU A 344 4.73 -12.69 10.19
CA LEU A 344 3.62 -13.46 9.63
C LEU A 344 3.60 -14.88 10.18
N TRP A 345 4.77 -15.53 10.24
CA TRP A 345 4.93 -16.83 10.86
C TRP A 345 4.49 -16.80 12.33
N ALA A 346 4.96 -15.82 13.09
CA ALA A 346 4.64 -15.67 14.51
C ALA A 346 3.15 -15.46 14.75
N MET A 347 2.52 -14.57 13.99
CA MET A 347 1.08 -14.29 14.09
C MET A 347 0.25 -15.54 13.77
N ARG A 348 0.66 -16.33 12.77
CA ARG A 348 -0.02 -17.57 12.42
C ARG A 348 0.13 -18.64 13.49
N HIS A 349 1.33 -18.78 14.07
CA HIS A 349 1.60 -19.72 15.16
C HIS A 349 0.88 -19.33 16.44
N LEU A 350 0.85 -18.04 16.79
CA LEU A 350 0.18 -17.55 17.99
C LEU A 350 -1.32 -17.85 17.97
N ARG A 351 -1.99 -17.70 16.82
CA ARG A 351 -3.41 -18.05 16.65
C ARG A 351 -3.68 -19.54 16.78
N ARG A 352 -2.68 -20.39 16.51
CA ARG A 352 -2.81 -21.86 16.50
C ARG A 352 -2.16 -22.51 17.72
N ALA A 353 -1.59 -21.72 18.64
CA ALA A 353 -0.87 -22.26 19.78
C ALA A 353 -1.86 -22.85 20.79
N HIS A 354 -1.71 -24.15 21.06
CA HIS A 354 -2.48 -24.86 22.09
C HIS A 354 -1.59 -25.29 23.27
N SER A 355 -0.29 -24.97 23.21
CA SER A 355 0.70 -25.27 24.22
C SER A 355 1.63 -24.09 24.50
N GLU A 356 2.23 -24.10 25.69
CA GLU A 356 3.21 -23.09 26.10
C GLU A 356 4.45 -23.10 25.18
N THR A 357 4.87 -24.26 24.69
CA THR A 357 5.97 -24.39 23.74
C THR A 357 5.69 -23.69 22.41
N GLU A 358 4.48 -23.87 21.85
CA GLU A 358 4.07 -23.18 20.62
C GLU A 358 3.92 -21.67 20.83
N ARG A 359 3.38 -21.28 21.99
CA ARG A 359 3.27 -19.87 22.39
C ARG A 359 4.64 -19.21 22.49
N ASN A 360 5.63 -19.88 23.10
CA ASN A 360 7.01 -19.41 23.20
C ASN A 360 7.71 -19.35 21.84
N ALA A 361 7.45 -20.31 20.95
CA ALA A 361 7.97 -20.26 19.59
C ALA A 361 7.45 -19.03 18.82
N ALA A 362 6.16 -18.69 18.98
CA ALA A 362 5.59 -17.47 18.41
C ALA A 362 6.19 -16.20 19.04
N ARG A 363 6.42 -16.19 20.35
CA ARG A 363 7.11 -15.10 21.06
C ARG A 363 8.50 -14.86 20.48
N ASP A 364 9.31 -15.90 20.32
CA ASP A 364 10.68 -15.77 19.82
C ASP A 364 10.72 -15.26 18.38
N ALA A 365 9.76 -15.68 17.56
CA ALA A 365 9.60 -15.15 16.21
C ALA A 365 9.17 -13.68 16.18
N LEU A 366 8.35 -13.20 17.13
CA LEU A 366 8.02 -11.77 17.25
C LEU A 366 9.25 -10.94 17.64
N VAL A 367 10.08 -11.45 18.56
CA VAL A 367 11.34 -10.82 18.96
C VAL A 367 12.30 -10.77 17.77
N GLU A 368 12.45 -11.87 17.04
CA GLU A 368 13.23 -11.91 15.82
C GLU A 368 12.71 -10.92 14.77
N ALA A 369 11.40 -10.84 14.56
CA ALA A 369 10.81 -9.89 13.63
C ALA A 369 11.19 -8.45 13.99
N PHE A 370 11.12 -8.08 15.27
CA PHE A 370 11.55 -6.76 15.73
C PHE A 370 13.05 -6.54 15.49
N ASP A 371 13.88 -7.54 15.77
CA ASP A 371 15.34 -7.44 15.69
C ASP A 371 15.84 -7.30 14.24
N ARG A 372 15.10 -7.84 13.27
CA ARG A 372 15.34 -7.62 11.82
C ARG A 372 15.01 -6.20 11.35
N GLY A 373 14.36 -5.41 12.19
CA GLY A 373 14.06 -4.00 11.97
C GLY A 373 12.59 -3.71 11.66
N VAL A 374 12.33 -2.49 11.18
CA VAL A 374 10.97 -2.00 10.92
C VAL A 374 10.34 -2.76 9.75
N PRO A 375 9.08 -3.23 9.86
CA PRO A 375 8.36 -3.83 8.76
C PRO A 375 8.29 -2.96 7.51
N VAL A 376 8.29 -3.61 6.35
CA VAL A 376 8.09 -2.90 5.07
C VAL A 376 6.65 -2.41 4.98
N PHE A 377 5.71 -3.24 5.43
CA PHE A 377 4.28 -2.95 5.39
C PHE A 377 3.83 -2.34 6.71
N THR A 378 3.00 -1.30 6.63
CA THR A 378 2.45 -0.64 7.82
C THR A 378 1.53 -1.55 8.62
N LEU A 379 0.83 -2.47 7.93
CA LEU A 379 0.10 -3.55 8.56
C LEU A 379 1.01 -4.42 9.44
N GLY A 380 2.25 -4.68 8.98
CA GLY A 380 3.26 -5.38 9.77
C GLY A 380 3.58 -4.67 11.07
N LEU A 381 3.79 -3.36 11.05
CA LEU A 381 4.02 -2.59 12.27
C LEU A 381 2.84 -2.72 13.26
N SER A 382 1.60 -2.63 12.76
CA SER A 382 0.40 -2.84 13.60
C SER A 382 0.33 -4.26 14.18
N ARG A 383 0.67 -5.27 13.38
CA ARG A 383 0.64 -6.68 13.82
C ARG A 383 1.74 -6.99 14.81
N LEU A 384 2.92 -6.39 14.65
CA LEU A 384 4.03 -6.52 15.60
C LEU A 384 3.65 -5.94 16.97
N ILE A 385 3.04 -4.75 16.99
CA ILE A 385 2.54 -4.13 18.23
C ILE A 385 1.51 -5.04 18.91
N HIS A 386 0.56 -5.58 18.14
CA HIS A 386 -0.45 -6.48 18.70
C HIS A 386 0.18 -7.79 19.21
N GLY A 387 1.03 -8.45 18.42
CA GLY A 387 1.69 -9.70 18.80
C GLY A 387 2.56 -9.55 20.04
N LEU A 388 3.40 -8.50 20.12
CA LEU A 388 4.21 -8.25 21.32
C LEU A 388 3.35 -7.94 22.56
N SER A 389 2.15 -7.36 22.38
CA SER A 389 1.24 -7.09 23.50
C SER A 389 0.59 -8.33 24.11
N GLU A 390 0.66 -9.48 23.44
CA GLU A 390 0.22 -10.77 23.98
C GLU A 390 1.18 -11.30 25.07
N PHE A 391 2.36 -10.68 25.25
CA PHE A 391 3.38 -11.07 26.21
C PHE A 391 3.72 -9.93 27.20
N PRO A 392 2.74 -9.44 27.99
CA PRO A 392 2.93 -8.26 28.85
C PRO A 392 3.90 -8.49 30.01
N ASP A 393 4.02 -9.74 30.47
CA ASP A 393 4.89 -10.12 31.60
C ASP A 393 6.33 -10.40 31.16
N ASP A 394 6.60 -10.40 29.85
CA ASP A 394 7.95 -10.56 29.30
C ASP A 394 8.61 -9.18 29.15
N PRO A 395 9.66 -8.86 29.94
CA PRO A 395 10.32 -7.56 29.90
C PRO A 395 10.92 -7.23 28.52
N GLU A 396 11.35 -8.26 27.77
CA GLU A 396 11.94 -8.11 26.47
C GLU A 396 10.89 -7.71 25.42
N CYS A 397 9.73 -8.37 25.43
CA CYS A 397 8.60 -8.00 24.59
C CYS A 397 8.05 -6.62 24.96
N ALA A 398 7.95 -6.31 26.27
CA ALA A 398 7.48 -5.02 26.74
C ALA A 398 8.38 -3.86 26.26
N HIS A 399 9.70 -4.02 26.29
CA HIS A 399 10.64 -3.01 25.78
C HIS A 399 10.48 -2.78 24.28
N ARG A 400 10.43 -3.86 23.48
CA ARG A 400 10.25 -3.78 22.03
C ARG A 400 8.88 -3.20 21.64
N LEU A 401 7.84 -3.54 22.40
CA LEU A 401 6.50 -2.98 22.24
C LEU A 401 6.48 -1.46 22.44
N ASP A 402 7.20 -0.95 23.45
CA ASP A 402 7.33 0.49 23.67
C ASP A 402 7.96 1.19 22.45
N GLN A 403 9.08 0.66 21.94
CA GLN A 403 9.75 1.20 20.76
C GLN A 403 8.87 1.17 19.51
N ALA A 404 8.16 0.05 19.27
CA ALA A 404 7.26 -0.08 18.13
C ALA A 404 6.07 0.90 18.22
N ARG A 405 5.49 1.10 19.41
CA ARG A 405 4.43 2.09 19.65
C ARG A 405 4.93 3.52 19.46
N ARG A 406 6.12 3.83 19.97
CA ARG A 406 6.72 5.16 19.77
C ARG A 406 6.91 5.48 18.29
N LEU A 407 7.42 4.51 17.52
CA LEU A 407 7.58 4.69 16.08
C LEU A 407 6.23 4.80 15.37
N SER A 408 5.21 4.02 15.76
CA SER A 408 3.90 4.08 15.11
C SER A 408 3.21 5.43 15.24
N TYR A 409 3.51 6.21 16.28
CA TYR A 409 3.05 7.61 16.37
C TYR A 409 3.63 8.49 15.26
N ARG A 410 4.71 8.08 14.60
CA ARG A 410 5.37 8.79 13.50
C ARG A 410 5.06 8.20 12.13
N VAL A 411 4.36 7.07 12.07
CA VAL A 411 4.01 6.40 10.82
C VAL A 411 2.59 6.75 10.39
N ASP A 412 2.39 6.98 9.08
CA ASP A 412 1.04 7.08 8.53
C ASP A 412 0.42 5.69 8.39
N MET A 413 -0.46 5.33 9.33
CA MET A 413 -1.08 4.01 9.38
C MET A 413 -2.08 3.73 8.26
N ARG A 414 -2.38 4.72 7.40
CA ARG A 414 -3.28 4.59 6.25
C ARG A 414 -2.57 4.09 5.00
N GLU A 415 -1.25 4.26 4.95
CA GLU A 415 -0.42 3.86 3.81
C GLU A 415 -0.09 2.37 3.85
N PRO A 416 -0.01 1.69 2.71
CA PRO A 416 0.33 0.26 2.66
C PRO A 416 1.77 0.00 3.13
N PHE A 417 2.66 0.94 2.90
CA PHE A 417 4.09 0.85 3.21
C PHE A 417 4.47 1.84 4.31
N VAL A 418 5.48 1.49 5.11
CA VAL A 418 5.91 2.33 6.22
C VAL A 418 6.50 3.64 5.72
N ILE A 419 5.87 4.75 6.09
CA ILE A 419 6.35 6.12 5.90
C ILE A 419 6.54 6.75 7.26
N VAL A 420 7.77 7.10 7.62
CA VAL A 420 8.11 7.70 8.91
C VAL A 420 8.26 9.21 8.74
N ALA A 421 7.42 9.99 9.45
CA ALA A 421 7.58 11.44 9.56
C ALA A 421 8.67 11.79 10.57
N LEU A 422 9.68 12.53 10.13
CA LEU A 422 10.78 13.01 10.96
C LEU A 422 10.41 14.34 11.62
N ARG A 423 11.02 14.67 12.76
CA ARG A 423 10.90 16.02 13.30
C ARG A 423 11.60 17.00 12.37
N GLY A 424 10.88 18.06 11.98
CA GLY A 424 11.51 19.24 11.38
C GLY A 424 12.56 19.80 12.34
N ARG A 425 13.64 20.37 11.79
CA ARG A 425 14.64 21.09 12.58
C ARG A 425 13.95 22.24 13.33
N GLN A 426 14.19 22.36 14.64
CA GLN A 426 14.09 23.69 15.26
C GLN A 426 15.27 24.49 14.72
N GLN A 427 14.98 25.57 14.01
CA GLN A 427 15.98 26.53 13.55
C GLN A 427 16.60 27.27 14.73
#